data_AF-A0A1V3BW01-F1
#
_entry.id   AF-A0A1V3BW01-F1
#
_cell.length_a   1.000
_cell.length_b   1.000
_cell.length_c   1.000
_cell.angle_alpha   90.00
_cell.angle_beta   90.00
_cell.angle_gamma   90.00
#
_symmetry.space_group_name_H-M   'P 1'
#
loop_
_entity.id
_entity.type
_entity.pdbx_description
1 polymer ?
#
loop_
_entity_poly.entity_id
_entity_poly.type
_entity_poly.pdbx_seq_one_letter_code
_entity_poly.pdbx_strand_id
1 'polypeptide(L)'
;MPTEDRRLVQTAVTGHAESAEPAYMPIDPDEAEKFRDQARALQKSHWCGVLLGGCGGQLSLKIVRERDTVPHFAHRAGSNLCARLAKGAEATLGGHSADHLYAHRHLRTWMRDHEDVGVAAEAPPTFVGLTPGRACTELIVPTGGKPLRLVFTHDLDHELLAAAKSPQAREYMWLVRANDAVTRSLVANGVSYRPFRLADDAHHERALQVGFRDGSGEVEWVPLAECALRGDSLTRSRPVARSPLTSAPRETTVTEAAQTPDPLEQAMASLRQVLAQGDAANVRALAEVLRRRLNQQGVHSLPRDLVTDAHALLREAAQALPPRSRTIAAPRHVPIVAPYRRTSRPQDPLRDDVDRHIGKLVWAEANGRSRAYEDNRAALVELLNRPDTPRDLVDRIKQQLRVCPKDRFRRSAPASKKPERRSRQRGQTGSGRQPGPSRREVRQHALLRESLETLRWAQERRMVDTYTHTRAQLVQVLEERTDIPQGLREQIEAQLLRSPQGLFDRPIPAPGPPPAAARSRQASRKPRAGRGRGQRATQQRRDPVPPAEAEGGLLAAARMDERSRALLEQMRQAHPGEARPDREQPTS
;
A
#
# COMPACT_ATOMS: atom_id res chain seq x y z
N MET A 1 25.08 7.97 9.80
CA MET A 1 23.89 8.84 9.86
C MET A 1 22.86 8.17 10.75
N PRO A 2 22.40 8.79 11.85
CA PRO A 2 21.32 8.25 12.65
C PRO A 2 20.11 8.04 11.74
N THR A 3 19.50 6.86 11.77
CA THR A 3 18.22 6.60 11.12
C THR A 3 17.20 7.58 11.66
N GLU A 4 16.68 8.44 10.78
CA GLU A 4 15.69 9.46 11.07
C GLU A 4 14.56 8.87 11.94
N ASP A 5 14.34 9.39 13.15
CA ASP A 5 13.24 8.92 14.00
C ASP A 5 11.91 9.47 13.46
N ARG A 6 11.35 8.74 12.49
CA ARG A 6 10.09 9.06 11.79
C ARG A 6 8.86 8.98 12.70
N ARG A 7 9.01 8.68 14.00
CA ARG A 7 7.91 8.56 14.96
C ARG A 7 7.48 9.89 15.56
N LEU A 8 8.25 10.95 15.36
CA LEU A 8 8.06 12.25 16.02
C LEU A 8 7.54 13.32 15.06
N VAL A 9 6.66 14.21 15.54
CA VAL A 9 6.05 15.25 14.71
C VAL A 9 7.06 16.32 14.33
N GLN A 10 7.56 16.27 13.08
CA GLN A 10 8.49 17.27 12.54
C GLN A 10 7.80 18.46 11.87
N THR A 11 6.48 18.40 11.64
CA THR A 11 5.75 19.42 10.88
C THR A 11 4.60 20.04 11.68
N ALA A 12 4.49 21.36 11.59
CA ALA A 12 3.45 22.19 12.18
C ALA A 12 2.95 23.24 11.19
N VAL A 13 1.98 24.05 11.60
CA VAL A 13 1.60 25.28 10.91
C VAL A 13 1.82 26.48 11.83
N THR A 14 2.14 27.63 11.26
CA THR A 14 2.45 28.86 12.02
C THR A 14 1.22 29.76 12.14
N GLY A 15 1.04 30.41 13.30
CA GLY A 15 0.01 31.41 13.55
C GLY A 15 -1.25 30.84 14.21
N HIS A 16 -1.97 29.97 13.51
CA HIS A 16 -3.21 29.34 14.01
C HIS A 16 -3.44 27.94 13.40
N ALA A 17 -4.36 27.17 13.98
CA ALA A 17 -4.62 25.77 13.61
C ALA A 17 -5.04 25.54 12.14
N GLU A 18 -5.66 26.54 11.52
CA GLU A 18 -6.17 26.49 10.14
C GLU A 18 -5.20 27.12 9.12
N SER A 19 -4.04 27.57 9.59
CA SER A 19 -3.04 28.21 8.74
C SER A 19 -2.53 27.26 7.66
N ALA A 20 -2.34 27.80 6.45
CA ALA A 20 -1.69 27.10 5.35
C ALA A 20 -0.17 27.34 5.31
N GLU A 21 0.40 28.06 6.28
CA GLU A 21 1.83 28.35 6.37
C GLU A 21 2.56 27.23 7.13
N PRO A 22 3.26 26.32 6.44
CA PRO A 22 3.92 25.19 7.09
C PRO A 22 5.14 25.66 7.91
N ALA A 23 5.47 24.87 8.92
CA ALA A 23 6.72 24.96 9.67
C ALA A 23 7.33 23.57 9.80
N TYR A 24 8.64 23.48 9.60
CA TYR A 24 9.42 22.28 9.82
C TYR A 24 10.37 22.48 11.00
N MET A 25 10.49 21.49 11.87
CA MET A 25 11.42 21.50 12.99
C MET A 25 12.78 20.95 12.52
N PRO A 26 13.86 21.73 12.59
CA PRO A 26 15.20 21.23 12.28
C PRO A 26 15.56 20.02 13.15
N ILE A 27 16.22 19.02 12.55
CA ILE A 27 16.67 17.81 13.25
C ILE A 27 17.94 18.04 14.06
N ASP A 28 18.74 19.05 13.69
CA ASP A 28 19.92 19.45 14.45
C ASP A 28 19.48 20.26 15.69
N PRO A 29 19.94 19.92 16.90
CA PRO A 29 19.56 20.63 18.11
C PRO A 29 19.92 22.12 18.11
N ASP A 30 21.06 22.51 17.54
CA ASP A 30 21.50 23.90 17.54
C ASP A 30 20.70 24.73 16.53
N GLU A 31 20.37 24.15 15.36
CA GLU A 31 19.43 24.76 14.42
C GLU A 31 18.01 24.85 14.99
N ALA A 32 17.55 23.85 15.73
CA ALA A 32 16.25 23.87 16.41
C ALA A 32 16.19 24.96 17.49
N GLU A 33 17.31 25.24 18.17
CA GLU A 33 17.40 26.34 19.13
C GLU A 33 17.31 27.70 18.44
N LYS A 34 18.05 27.89 17.34
CA LYS A 34 17.92 29.10 16.50
C LYS A 34 16.49 29.30 16.00
N PHE A 35 15.86 28.22 15.53
CA PHE A 35 14.45 28.24 15.10
C PHE A 35 13.51 28.66 16.24
N ARG A 36 13.69 28.12 17.45
CA ARG A 36 12.90 28.49 18.64
C ARG A 36 13.08 29.96 19.01
N ASP A 37 14.30 30.47 18.96
CA ASP A 37 14.61 31.84 19.35
C ASP A 37 14.06 32.84 18.33
N GLN A 38 14.18 32.54 17.03
CA GLN A 38 13.52 33.29 15.97
C GLN A 38 11.99 33.29 16.14
N ALA A 39 11.40 32.14 16.44
CA ALA A 39 9.96 32.05 16.67
C ALA A 39 9.52 32.90 17.86
N ARG A 40 10.29 32.94 18.95
CA ARG A 40 10.01 33.80 20.12
C ARG A 40 10.14 35.27 19.77
N ALA A 41 11.22 35.67 19.10
CA ALA A 41 11.46 37.04 18.68
C ALA A 41 10.32 37.58 17.79
N LEU A 42 9.81 36.74 16.88
CA LEU A 42 8.71 37.06 15.98
C LEU A 42 7.31 36.76 16.58
N GLN A 43 7.23 36.37 17.85
CA GLN A 43 5.99 35.95 18.52
C GLN A 43 5.17 34.90 17.74
N LYS A 44 5.84 34.04 16.98
CA LYS A 44 5.23 32.98 16.19
C LYS A 44 4.77 31.84 17.09
N SER A 45 3.52 31.42 16.91
CA SER A 45 2.97 30.23 17.55
C SER A 45 2.85 29.08 16.54
N HIS A 46 3.00 27.86 17.01
CA HIS A 46 2.97 26.65 16.18
C HIS A 46 1.82 25.75 16.58
N TRP A 47 1.19 25.13 15.59
CA TRP A 47 -0.04 24.36 15.78
C TRP A 47 0.01 23.04 15.03
N CYS A 48 -0.68 22.05 15.58
CA CYS A 48 -0.94 20.77 14.94
C CYS A 48 -2.02 20.98 13.88
N GLY A 49 -1.64 21.56 12.75
CA GLY A 49 -2.55 22.12 11.77
C GLY A 49 -3.61 21.13 11.28
N VAL A 50 -4.85 21.59 11.11
CA VAL A 50 -5.93 20.76 10.58
C VAL A 50 -5.67 20.37 9.13
N LEU A 51 -5.03 21.26 8.37
CA LEU A 51 -4.57 20.99 7.01
C LEU A 51 -3.42 19.97 6.95
N LEU A 52 -2.81 19.61 8.07
CA LEU A 52 -1.86 18.50 8.18
C LEU A 52 -2.52 17.18 8.62
N GLY A 53 -3.86 17.15 8.72
CA GLY A 53 -4.60 16.07 9.37
C GLY A 53 -4.44 16.07 10.89
N GLY A 54 -3.98 17.19 11.46
CA GLY A 54 -3.75 17.40 12.89
C GLY A 54 -5.04 17.64 13.68
N CYS A 55 -4.88 17.81 14.99
CA CYS A 55 -6.01 18.03 15.91
C CYS A 55 -6.34 19.51 16.16
N GLY A 56 -5.58 20.44 15.58
CA GLY A 56 -5.69 21.88 15.82
C GLY A 56 -5.16 22.34 17.18
N GLY A 57 -4.51 21.47 17.95
CA GLY A 57 -3.89 21.85 19.23
C GLY A 57 -2.60 22.66 19.05
N GLN A 58 -2.37 23.62 19.95
CA GLN A 58 -1.11 24.38 19.97
C GLN A 58 0.05 23.47 20.40
N LEU A 59 1.19 23.63 19.72
CA LEU A 59 2.39 22.84 19.95
C LEU A 59 3.42 23.63 20.76
N SER A 60 4.24 22.90 21.51
CA SER A 60 5.51 23.36 22.05
C SER A 60 6.67 22.79 21.22
N LEU A 61 7.84 23.42 21.33
CA LEU A 61 9.06 22.96 20.69
C LEU A 61 9.85 22.16 21.73
N LYS A 62 10.06 20.87 21.48
CA LYS A 62 10.89 20.02 22.33
C LYS A 62 12.23 19.79 21.65
N ILE A 63 13.27 20.37 22.24
CA ILE A 63 14.64 20.22 21.78
C ILE A 63 15.31 19.28 22.77
N VAL A 64 15.79 18.14 22.28
CA VAL A 64 16.50 17.15 23.08
C VAL A 64 17.91 17.04 22.50
N ARG A 65 18.93 17.11 23.36
CA ARG A 65 20.35 17.03 22.97
C ARG A 65 20.93 15.62 23.11
N GLU A 66 20.14 14.68 23.67
CA GLU A 66 20.52 13.28 23.86
C GLU A 66 20.38 12.48 22.56
N ARG A 67 21.24 11.46 22.37
CA ARG A 67 21.46 10.75 21.08
C ARG A 67 20.26 10.01 20.51
N ASP A 68 19.23 9.74 21.31
CA ASP A 68 18.15 8.83 20.93
C ASP A 68 16.87 9.53 20.46
N THR A 69 16.80 10.86 20.50
CA THR A 69 15.61 11.60 20.03
C THR A 69 15.98 12.90 19.33
N VAL A 70 15.40 13.13 18.15
CA VAL A 70 15.54 14.39 17.42
C VAL A 70 14.63 15.48 17.99
N PRO A 71 14.98 16.77 17.86
CA PRO A 71 14.07 17.88 18.12
C PRO A 71 12.76 17.73 17.33
N HIS A 72 11.63 18.05 17.97
CA HIS A 72 10.31 17.88 17.36
C HIS A 72 9.27 18.82 17.98
N PHE A 73 8.14 18.95 17.32
CA PHE A 73 6.97 19.60 17.90
C PHE A 73 6.25 18.64 18.86
N ALA A 74 5.95 19.11 20.05
CA ALA A 74 5.24 18.36 21.08
C ALA A 74 3.88 18.98 21.38
N HIS A 75 2.88 18.15 21.65
CA HIS A 75 1.58 18.62 22.10
C HIS A 75 1.68 19.17 23.52
N ARG A 76 1.07 20.33 23.78
CA ARG A 76 0.95 20.84 25.16
C ARG A 76 0.06 19.91 25.98
N ALA A 77 0.39 19.75 27.27
CA ALA A 77 -0.37 18.92 28.20
C ALA A 77 -1.87 19.30 28.16
N GLY A 78 -2.71 18.33 27.78
CA GLY A 78 -4.16 18.54 27.57
C GLY A 78 -4.64 18.32 26.13
N SER A 79 -3.72 18.18 25.16
CA SER A 79 -4.04 17.93 23.74
C SER A 79 -3.67 16.51 23.26
N ASN A 80 -3.60 15.55 24.20
CA ASN A 80 -3.06 14.19 23.99
C ASN A 80 -3.92 13.27 23.09
N LEU A 81 -5.07 13.74 22.60
CA LEU A 81 -5.98 12.98 21.73
C LEU A 81 -5.72 13.26 20.24
N CYS A 82 -4.46 13.52 19.87
CA CYS A 82 -4.14 13.80 18.48
C CYS A 82 -4.21 12.53 17.63
N ALA A 83 -5.06 12.55 16.60
CA ALA A 83 -5.19 11.44 15.66
C ALA A 83 -3.88 11.13 14.90
N ARG A 84 -3.00 12.13 14.69
CA ARG A 84 -1.65 11.92 14.13
C ARG A 84 -0.78 11.07 15.06
N LEU A 85 -0.86 11.29 16.37
CA LEU A 85 -0.12 10.50 17.37
C LEU A 85 -0.73 9.11 17.58
N ALA A 86 -2.06 9.00 17.58
CA ALA A 86 -2.76 7.75 17.89
C ALA A 86 -2.75 6.71 16.76
N LYS A 87 -2.69 7.15 15.50
CA LYS A 87 -2.81 6.25 14.33
C LYS A 87 -1.48 5.73 13.78
N GLY A 88 -0.33 6.25 14.25
CA GLY A 88 1.00 5.70 13.91
C GLY A 88 1.28 5.57 12.41
N ALA A 89 0.56 6.29 11.55
CA ALA A 89 0.79 6.21 10.11
C ALA A 89 2.10 6.93 9.81
N GLU A 90 3.12 6.17 9.42
CA GLU A 90 4.46 6.67 9.10
C GLU A 90 4.43 7.85 8.10
N ALA A 91 3.43 7.85 7.20
CA ALA A 91 3.18 8.93 6.24
C ALA A 91 2.74 10.27 6.86
N THR A 92 2.26 10.31 8.11
CA THR A 92 1.79 11.54 8.79
C THR A 92 2.71 12.02 9.90
N LEU A 93 3.75 11.26 10.22
CA LEU A 93 4.71 11.57 11.28
C LEU A 93 6.04 12.12 10.73
N GLY A 94 6.40 11.83 9.48
CA GLY A 94 7.61 12.38 8.85
C GLY A 94 7.44 13.79 8.25
N GLY A 95 8.57 14.39 7.85
CA GLY A 95 8.61 15.71 7.21
C GLY A 95 7.70 15.88 6.00
N HIS A 96 7.34 14.80 5.29
CA HIS A 96 6.53 14.85 4.06
C HIS A 96 5.05 15.17 4.28
N SER A 97 4.55 15.11 5.51
CA SER A 97 3.13 15.33 5.79
C SER A 97 2.66 16.77 5.54
N ALA A 98 3.59 17.71 5.33
CA ALA A 98 3.32 19.10 5.01
C ALA A 98 3.66 19.46 3.54
N ASP A 99 4.04 18.49 2.71
CA ASP A 99 4.48 18.76 1.34
C ASP A 99 3.41 19.46 0.49
N HIS A 100 2.13 19.17 0.74
CA HIS A 100 1.03 19.86 0.07
C HIS A 100 0.89 21.32 0.49
N LEU A 101 1.26 21.68 1.73
CA LEU A 101 1.27 23.08 2.17
C LEU A 101 2.46 23.83 1.57
N TYR A 102 3.64 23.21 1.52
CA TYR A 102 4.80 23.79 0.82
C TYR A 102 4.48 23.99 -0.66
N ALA A 103 3.91 22.98 -1.32
CA ALA A 103 3.49 23.09 -2.72
C ALA A 103 2.45 24.19 -2.92
N HIS A 104 1.45 24.30 -2.04
CA HIS A 104 0.46 25.37 -2.10
C HIS A 104 1.10 26.77 -1.96
N ARG A 105 2.02 26.95 -1.01
CA ARG A 105 2.75 28.22 -0.83
C ARG A 105 3.57 28.60 -2.07
N HIS A 106 4.29 27.64 -2.65
CA HIS A 106 5.06 27.85 -3.88
C HIS A 106 4.18 28.17 -5.07
N LEU A 107 3.08 27.42 -5.27
CA LEU A 107 2.13 27.67 -6.34
C LEU A 107 1.46 29.04 -6.20
N ARG A 108 1.04 29.43 -5.00
CA ARG A 108 0.45 30.75 -4.76
C ARG A 108 1.41 31.88 -5.10
N THR A 109 2.69 31.73 -4.73
CA THR A 109 3.73 32.71 -5.05
C THR A 109 3.98 32.76 -6.56
N TRP A 110 4.20 31.61 -7.18
CA TRP A 110 4.43 31.49 -8.62
C TRP A 110 3.27 32.05 -9.45
N MET A 111 2.01 31.76 -9.08
CA MET A 111 0.83 32.28 -9.77
C MET A 111 0.68 33.80 -9.63
N ARG A 112 1.05 34.38 -8.48
CA ARG A 112 1.06 35.84 -8.30
C ARG A 112 2.08 36.51 -9.21
N ASP A 113 3.22 35.86 -9.41
CA ASP A 113 4.32 36.40 -10.20
C ASP A 113 4.14 36.15 -11.72
N HIS A 114 3.09 35.41 -12.13
CA HIS A 114 2.77 35.11 -13.53
C HIS A 114 1.30 35.48 -13.85
N GLU A 115 1.05 36.76 -14.15
CA GLU A 115 -0.28 37.32 -14.43
C GLU A 115 -1.06 36.54 -15.53
N ASP A 116 -0.34 35.99 -16.52
CA ASP A 116 -0.88 35.21 -17.64
C ASP A 116 -1.51 33.87 -17.24
N VAL A 117 -1.20 33.36 -16.04
CA VAL A 117 -1.79 32.12 -15.51
C VAL A 117 -3.28 32.31 -15.20
N GLY A 118 -3.78 33.55 -15.31
CA GLY A 118 -5.16 33.93 -15.10
C GLY A 118 -5.50 33.63 -13.67
N VAL A 119 -5.24 34.56 -12.75
CA VAL A 119 -5.53 34.26 -11.37
C VAL A 119 -7.06 34.16 -11.25
N ALA A 120 -7.58 32.93 -11.06
CA ALA A 120 -8.90 32.73 -10.46
C ALA A 120 -8.79 33.14 -8.98
N ALA A 121 -8.45 34.41 -8.74
CA ALA A 121 -7.59 34.91 -7.66
C ALA A 121 -8.06 34.68 -6.23
N GLU A 122 -9.25 34.11 -6.08
CA GLU A 122 -9.91 33.95 -4.80
C GLU A 122 -10.51 32.55 -4.61
N ALA A 123 -10.43 31.67 -5.61
CA ALA A 123 -10.95 30.32 -5.46
C ALA A 123 -10.01 29.51 -4.53
N PRO A 124 -10.49 29.03 -3.37
CA PRO A 124 -9.64 28.31 -2.43
C PRO A 124 -9.16 26.99 -3.04
N PRO A 125 -7.93 26.54 -2.74
CA PRO A 125 -7.48 25.22 -3.15
C PRO A 125 -8.31 24.13 -2.48
N THR A 126 -8.45 23.00 -3.16
CA THR A 126 -9.08 21.81 -2.59
C THR A 126 -8.02 20.83 -2.12
N PHE A 127 -8.08 20.45 -0.84
CA PHE A 127 -7.22 19.43 -0.24
C PHE A 127 -7.97 18.10 -0.18
N VAL A 128 -7.51 17.10 -0.92
CA VAL A 128 -8.14 15.77 -1.04
C VAL A 128 -7.42 14.76 -0.13
N GLY A 129 -8.17 13.78 0.38
CA GLY A 129 -7.68 12.72 1.28
C GLY A 129 -7.42 13.17 2.72
N LEU A 130 -7.55 14.48 2.98
CA LEU A 130 -7.32 15.08 4.28
C LEU A 130 -8.43 14.69 5.26
N THR A 131 -8.07 13.94 6.29
CA THR A 131 -8.97 13.56 7.39
C THR A 131 -8.17 13.51 8.70
N PRO A 132 -8.81 13.52 9.89
CA PRO A 132 -8.07 13.44 11.15
C PRO A 132 -7.14 12.22 11.23
N GLY A 133 -5.84 12.51 11.33
CA GLY A 133 -4.74 11.54 11.34
C GLY A 133 -4.31 11.02 9.97
N ARG A 134 -4.76 11.61 8.85
CA ARG A 134 -4.30 11.33 7.50
C ARG A 134 -3.80 12.61 6.83
N ALA A 135 -2.67 12.50 6.13
CA ALA A 135 -2.13 13.59 5.33
C ALA A 135 -2.97 13.79 4.06
N CYS A 136 -2.85 14.97 3.48
CA CYS A 136 -3.41 15.28 2.17
C CYS A 136 -2.74 14.40 1.10
N THR A 137 -3.55 13.74 0.28
CA THR A 137 -3.06 12.89 -0.82
C THR A 137 -2.98 13.65 -2.13
N GLU A 138 -3.84 14.66 -2.30
CA GLU A 138 -3.87 15.49 -3.51
C GLU A 138 -4.23 16.95 -3.20
N LEU A 139 -3.60 17.87 -3.93
CA LEU A 139 -3.91 19.29 -3.90
C LEU A 139 -4.43 19.71 -5.28
N ILE A 140 -5.62 20.31 -5.32
CA ILE A 140 -6.20 20.88 -6.54
C ILE A 140 -6.18 22.40 -6.39
N VAL A 141 -5.40 23.08 -7.24
CA VAL A 141 -5.27 24.54 -7.25
C VAL A 141 -5.98 25.08 -8.50
N PRO A 142 -7.03 25.90 -8.33
CA PRO A 142 -7.67 26.59 -9.45
C PRO A 142 -6.68 27.47 -10.20
N THR A 143 -6.78 27.51 -11.52
CA THR A 143 -6.06 28.47 -12.39
C THR A 143 -7.07 29.15 -13.32
N GLY A 144 -6.64 30.08 -14.15
CA GLY A 144 -7.51 30.74 -15.13
C GLY A 144 -7.89 29.82 -16.30
N GLY A 145 -7.17 28.71 -16.43
CA GLY A 145 -7.48 27.62 -17.34
C GLY A 145 -7.80 26.34 -16.57
N LYS A 146 -7.10 25.25 -16.91
CA LYS A 146 -7.28 23.97 -16.23
C LYS A 146 -6.70 24.01 -14.81
N PRO A 147 -7.42 23.54 -13.78
CA PRO A 147 -6.86 23.41 -12.43
C PRO A 147 -5.62 22.51 -12.41
N LEU A 148 -4.63 22.90 -11.61
CA LEU A 148 -3.45 22.09 -11.32
C LEU A 148 -3.82 21.04 -10.27
N ARG A 149 -3.60 19.76 -10.58
CA ARG A 149 -3.82 18.64 -9.66
C ARG A 149 -2.50 17.98 -9.32
N LEU A 150 -2.07 18.17 -8.08
CA LEU A 150 -0.84 17.60 -7.53
C LEU A 150 -1.16 16.34 -6.75
N VAL A 151 -0.49 15.23 -7.08
CA VAL A 151 -0.64 13.94 -6.41
C VAL A 151 0.59 13.67 -5.55
N PHE A 152 0.42 13.59 -4.22
CA PHE A 152 1.49 13.36 -3.26
C PHE A 152 1.60 11.90 -2.80
N THR A 153 0.53 11.12 -2.95
CA THR A 153 0.49 9.73 -2.51
C THR A 153 1.26 8.80 -3.45
N HIS A 154 2.04 7.89 -2.86
CA HIS A 154 2.67 6.77 -3.55
C HIS A 154 1.77 5.52 -3.55
N ASP A 155 0.77 5.50 -2.65
CA ASP A 155 -0.12 4.37 -2.47
C ASP A 155 -1.11 4.26 -3.64
N LEU A 156 -1.56 3.02 -3.85
CA LEU A 156 -2.63 2.73 -4.80
C LEU A 156 -3.96 3.23 -4.24
N ASP A 157 -4.41 4.37 -4.75
CA ASP A 157 -5.74 4.90 -4.45
C ASP A 157 -6.69 4.61 -5.63
N HIS A 158 -7.75 3.85 -5.36
CA HIS A 158 -8.71 3.42 -6.38
C HIS A 158 -9.56 4.56 -6.92
N GLU A 159 -9.88 5.58 -6.11
CA GLU A 159 -10.66 6.75 -6.54
C GLU A 159 -9.79 7.64 -7.43
N LEU A 160 -8.54 7.89 -7.02
CA LEU A 160 -7.56 8.61 -7.83
C LEU A 160 -7.29 7.89 -9.17
N LEU A 161 -7.15 6.57 -9.15
CA LEU A 161 -6.99 5.79 -10.38
C LEU A 161 -8.23 5.84 -11.27
N ALA A 162 -9.43 5.82 -10.69
CA ALA A 162 -10.66 5.97 -11.45
C ALA A 162 -10.73 7.35 -12.11
N ALA A 163 -10.35 8.41 -11.38
CA ALA A 163 -10.25 9.77 -11.93
C ALA A 163 -9.21 9.85 -13.06
N ALA A 164 -8.03 9.26 -12.91
CA ALA A 164 -6.99 9.22 -13.94
C ALA A 164 -7.39 8.42 -15.20
N LYS A 165 -8.36 7.50 -15.06
CA LYS A 165 -8.92 6.71 -16.18
C LYS A 165 -10.14 7.33 -16.82
N SER A 166 -10.74 8.34 -16.20
CA SER A 166 -11.97 8.93 -16.69
C SER A 166 -11.69 10.04 -17.71
N PRO A 167 -12.67 10.42 -18.54
CA PRO A 167 -12.56 11.59 -19.41
C PRO A 167 -12.24 12.88 -18.65
N GLN A 168 -12.66 12.99 -17.39
CA GLN A 168 -12.40 14.14 -16.52
C GLN A 168 -10.91 14.35 -16.26
N ALA A 169 -10.06 13.34 -16.45
CA ALA A 169 -8.62 13.51 -16.38
C ALA A 169 -8.10 14.62 -17.31
N ARG A 170 -8.78 14.90 -18.43
CA ARG A 170 -8.40 15.98 -19.36
C ARG A 170 -8.73 17.38 -18.86
N GLU A 171 -9.53 17.50 -17.80
CA GLU A 171 -9.90 18.78 -17.18
C GLU A 171 -8.80 19.32 -16.25
N TYR A 172 -7.79 18.51 -15.93
CA TYR A 172 -6.71 18.88 -15.00
C TYR A 172 -5.36 18.92 -15.70
N MET A 173 -4.49 19.78 -15.18
CA MET A 173 -3.05 19.67 -15.40
C MET A 173 -2.43 18.83 -14.30
N TRP A 174 -1.88 17.67 -14.66
CA TRP A 174 -1.40 16.69 -13.69
C TRP A 174 0.07 16.89 -13.34
N LEU A 175 0.32 17.07 -12.04
CA LEU A 175 1.64 16.96 -11.43
C LEU A 175 1.64 15.74 -10.52
N VAL A 176 2.49 14.75 -10.81
CA VAL A 176 2.46 13.46 -10.10
C VAL A 176 3.79 13.18 -9.42
N ARG A 177 3.79 12.97 -8.11
CA ARG A 177 4.95 12.50 -7.35
C ARG A 177 4.99 10.98 -7.36
N ALA A 178 5.98 10.41 -8.04
CA ALA A 178 6.39 8.99 -7.95
C ALA A 178 5.23 7.97 -7.77
N ASN A 179 4.16 8.09 -8.57
CA ASN A 179 3.02 7.17 -8.55
C ASN A 179 2.83 6.51 -9.93
N ASP A 180 3.47 5.36 -10.13
CA ASP A 180 3.50 4.69 -11.43
C ASP A 180 2.13 4.21 -11.90
N ALA A 181 1.22 3.88 -10.99
CA ALA A 181 -0.11 3.41 -11.34
C ALA A 181 -0.94 4.54 -11.98
N VAL A 182 -0.86 5.74 -11.39
CA VAL A 182 -1.52 6.94 -11.90
C VAL A 182 -0.88 7.40 -13.20
N THR A 183 0.46 7.50 -13.27
CA THR A 183 1.15 7.94 -14.49
C THR A 183 0.88 7.00 -15.67
N ARG A 184 0.91 5.68 -15.48
CA ARG A 184 0.54 4.71 -16.52
C ARG A 184 -0.90 4.91 -16.99
N SER A 185 -1.83 5.18 -16.06
CA SER A 185 -3.23 5.41 -16.40
C SER A 185 -3.43 6.70 -17.19
N LEU A 186 -2.75 7.80 -16.81
CA LEU A 186 -2.81 9.06 -17.55
C LEU A 186 -2.27 8.90 -18.98
N VAL A 187 -1.10 8.25 -19.13
CA VAL A 187 -0.50 7.96 -20.44
C VAL A 187 -1.41 7.10 -21.31
N ALA A 188 -2.00 6.05 -20.75
CA ALA A 188 -2.92 5.17 -21.48
C ALA A 188 -4.18 5.91 -22.00
N ASN A 189 -4.57 7.02 -21.35
CA ASN A 189 -5.70 7.86 -21.73
C ASN A 189 -5.31 9.09 -22.58
N GLY A 190 -4.04 9.20 -22.97
CA GLY A 190 -3.54 10.35 -23.73
C GLY A 190 -3.53 11.65 -22.93
N VAL A 191 -3.45 11.58 -21.61
CA VAL A 191 -3.38 12.74 -20.72
C VAL A 191 -1.93 13.01 -20.37
N SER A 192 -1.48 14.23 -20.64
CA SER A 192 -0.11 14.68 -20.30
C SER A 192 0.01 14.91 -18.79
N TYR A 193 1.19 14.62 -18.24
CA TYR A 193 1.53 14.90 -16.85
C TYR A 193 2.98 15.35 -16.75
N ARG A 194 3.34 15.99 -15.62
CA ARG A 194 4.74 16.24 -15.25
C ARG A 194 5.05 15.56 -13.91
N PRO A 195 6.21 14.90 -13.76
CA PRO A 195 6.69 14.53 -12.44
C PRO A 195 6.99 15.80 -11.62
N PHE A 196 6.81 15.74 -10.31
CA PHE A 196 7.31 16.79 -9.40
C PHE A 196 7.97 16.16 -8.17
N ARG A 197 8.81 16.94 -7.49
CA ARG A 197 9.38 16.61 -6.18
C ARG A 197 9.46 17.85 -5.31
N LEU A 198 9.54 17.63 -4.00
CA LEU A 198 9.90 18.64 -3.02
C LEU A 198 11.34 18.35 -2.62
N ALA A 199 12.23 19.29 -2.86
CA ALA A 199 13.64 19.21 -2.48
C ALA A 199 13.87 20.06 -1.23
N ASP A 200 14.55 19.52 -0.23
CA ASP A 200 14.95 20.28 0.95
C ASP A 200 16.01 21.32 0.55
N ASP A 201 15.88 22.55 1.03
CA ASP A 201 16.90 23.60 0.88
C ASP A 201 17.68 23.85 2.18
N ALA A 202 18.61 24.79 2.13
CA ALA A 202 19.50 25.13 3.25
C ALA A 202 18.79 25.70 4.48
N HIS A 203 17.52 26.10 4.36
CA HIS A 203 16.72 26.67 5.44
C HIS A 203 15.62 25.73 5.93
N HIS A 204 15.66 24.45 5.52
CA HIS A 204 14.58 23.48 5.71
C HIS A 204 13.25 23.94 5.09
N GLU A 205 13.29 24.91 4.18
CA GLU A 205 12.19 25.15 3.26
C GLU A 205 12.25 24.06 2.17
N ARG A 206 11.08 23.67 1.67
CA ARG A 206 10.97 22.62 0.65
C ARG A 206 10.62 23.22 -0.67
N ALA A 207 11.60 23.31 -1.57
CA ALA A 207 11.43 23.87 -2.90
C ALA A 207 10.63 22.90 -3.79
N LEU A 208 9.58 23.42 -4.45
CA LEU A 208 8.84 22.66 -5.45
C LEU A 208 9.63 22.63 -6.77
N GLN A 209 9.97 21.44 -7.25
CA GLN A 209 10.66 21.23 -8.52
C GLN A 209 9.79 20.39 -9.46
N VAL A 210 9.72 20.80 -10.72
CA VAL A 210 8.99 20.12 -11.79
C VAL A 210 10.02 19.40 -12.66
N GLY A 211 9.76 18.12 -12.94
CA GLY A 211 10.64 17.30 -13.75
C GLY A 211 10.26 17.37 -15.23
N PHE A 212 11.28 17.58 -16.05
CA PHE A 212 11.21 17.58 -17.51
C PHE A 212 12.02 16.39 -18.01
N ARG A 213 11.38 15.50 -18.77
CA ARG A 213 12.11 14.39 -19.40
C ARG A 213 12.81 14.92 -20.64
N ASP A 214 14.11 14.69 -20.72
CA ASP A 214 14.89 14.97 -21.93
C ASP A 214 14.73 13.85 -22.97
N GLY A 215 15.43 13.97 -24.10
CA GLY A 215 15.42 12.95 -25.15
C GLY A 215 16.02 11.59 -24.72
N SER A 216 16.80 11.55 -23.64
CA SER A 216 17.37 10.33 -23.06
C SER A 216 16.43 9.62 -22.09
N GLY A 217 15.35 10.29 -21.68
CA GLY A 217 14.38 9.80 -20.72
C GLY A 217 14.71 10.15 -19.27
N GLU A 218 15.90 10.73 -19.03
CA GLU A 218 16.29 11.26 -17.73
C GLU A 218 15.43 12.46 -17.34
N VAL A 219 15.14 12.59 -16.05
CA VAL A 219 14.31 13.67 -15.53
C VAL A 219 15.23 14.79 -15.04
N GLU A 220 15.25 15.88 -15.79
CA GLU A 220 15.84 17.14 -15.35
C GLU A 220 14.87 17.86 -14.41
N TRP A 221 15.33 18.20 -13.21
CA TRP A 221 14.50 18.84 -12.19
C TRP A 221 14.70 20.36 -12.20
N VAL A 222 13.63 21.09 -12.50
CA VAL A 222 13.64 22.55 -12.65
C VAL A 222 12.81 23.17 -11.53
N PRO A 223 13.29 24.23 -10.85
CA PRO A 223 12.48 24.96 -9.86
C PRO A 223 11.17 25.48 -10.46
N LEU A 224 10.08 25.48 -9.68
CA LEU A 224 8.79 26.02 -10.13
C LEU A 224 8.91 27.47 -10.62
N ALA A 225 9.75 28.29 -9.97
CA ALA A 225 9.99 29.68 -10.36
C ALA A 225 10.57 29.84 -11.78
N GLU A 226 11.19 28.79 -12.32
CA GLU A 226 11.73 28.74 -13.69
C GLU A 226 10.78 28.02 -14.67
N CYS A 227 9.54 27.74 -14.25
CA CYS A 227 8.51 27.15 -15.09
C CYS A 227 7.53 28.22 -15.56
N ALA A 228 7.09 28.11 -16.82
CA ALA A 228 6.00 28.90 -17.39
C ALA A 228 4.84 27.99 -17.76
N LEU A 229 3.62 28.46 -17.50
CA LEU A 229 2.42 27.82 -18.00
C LEU A 229 2.22 28.18 -19.47
N ARG A 230 2.17 27.18 -20.35
CA ARG A 230 1.87 27.38 -21.78
C ARG A 230 0.77 26.42 -22.21
N GLY A 231 -0.41 26.98 -22.46
CA GLY A 231 -1.62 26.18 -22.69
C GLY A 231 -1.90 25.27 -21.49
N ASP A 232 -2.05 23.98 -21.73
CA ASP A 232 -2.36 22.97 -20.70
C ASP A 232 -1.11 22.27 -20.11
N SER A 233 0.07 22.89 -20.19
CA SER A 233 1.29 22.28 -19.70
C SER A 233 2.29 23.26 -19.11
N LEU A 234 3.00 22.82 -18.06
CA LEU A 234 4.19 23.50 -17.59
C LEU A 234 5.35 23.21 -18.54
N THR A 235 6.01 24.29 -18.93
CA THR A 235 7.19 24.34 -19.79
C THR A 235 8.31 25.05 -19.06
N ARG A 236 9.57 24.80 -19.45
CA ARG A 236 10.69 25.61 -18.95
C ARG A 236 10.51 27.05 -19.44
N SER A 237 10.56 28.01 -18.52
CA SER A 237 10.76 29.40 -18.89
C SER A 237 12.11 29.48 -19.56
N ARG A 238 12.14 29.84 -20.85
CA ARG A 238 13.41 30.23 -21.48
C ARG A 238 13.95 31.36 -20.60
N PRO A 239 15.19 31.29 -20.10
CA PRO A 239 15.71 32.39 -19.31
C PRO A 239 15.57 33.63 -20.16
N VAL A 240 14.68 34.53 -19.74
CA VAL A 240 14.65 35.88 -20.28
C VAL A 240 16.02 36.38 -19.92
N ALA A 241 16.91 36.49 -20.90
CA ALA A 241 18.19 37.15 -20.70
C ALA A 241 17.83 38.52 -20.13
N ARG A 242 18.01 38.69 -18.82
CA ARG A 242 17.96 40.00 -18.18
C ARG A 242 19.00 40.80 -18.92
N SER A 243 18.55 41.70 -19.80
CA SER A 243 19.43 42.52 -20.63
C SER A 243 20.46 43.19 -19.73
N PRO A 244 21.76 42.87 -19.85
CA PRO A 244 22.78 43.78 -19.39
C PRO A 244 22.73 44.97 -20.35
N LEU A 245 22.51 46.17 -19.80
CA LEU A 245 22.73 47.41 -20.53
C LEU A 245 24.14 47.39 -21.13
N THR A 246 24.22 47.63 -22.45
CA THR A 246 25.40 48.11 -23.19
C THR A 246 26.62 47.18 -23.28
N SER A 247 26.88 46.60 -24.46
CA SER A 247 27.96 47.00 -25.38
C SER A 247 28.33 45.92 -26.41
N ALA A 248 28.41 46.38 -27.67
CA ALA A 248 29.16 45.85 -28.83
C ALA A 248 28.58 44.68 -29.68
N PRO A 249 28.65 44.78 -31.02
CA PRO A 249 28.01 43.86 -31.95
C PRO A 249 28.96 42.72 -32.34
N ARG A 250 28.47 41.47 -32.36
CA ARG A 250 29.09 40.44 -33.20
C ARG A 250 28.14 39.31 -33.61
N GLU A 251 27.99 39.26 -34.93
CA GLU A 251 27.82 38.13 -35.85
C GLU A 251 26.82 37.01 -35.51
N THR A 252 25.74 37.08 -36.26
CA THR A 252 24.66 36.13 -36.46
C THR A 252 25.19 34.79 -37.00
N THR A 253 25.11 33.73 -36.19
CA THR A 253 25.01 32.37 -36.70
C THR A 253 23.59 31.87 -36.43
N VAL A 254 22.81 31.78 -37.50
CA VAL A 254 21.48 31.16 -37.54
C VAL A 254 21.65 29.70 -37.11
N THR A 255 21.31 29.38 -35.86
CA THR A 255 21.16 27.99 -35.42
C THR A 255 19.70 27.61 -35.63
N GLU A 256 19.52 26.73 -36.60
CA GLU A 256 18.30 26.03 -36.96
C GLU A 256 17.56 25.53 -35.71
N ALA A 257 16.30 25.93 -35.60
CA ALA A 257 15.45 25.59 -34.47
C ALA A 257 15.32 24.06 -34.37
N ALA A 258 15.88 23.47 -33.30
CA ALA A 258 15.73 22.06 -33.00
C ALA A 258 14.24 21.69 -32.94
N GLN A 259 13.75 21.06 -34.00
CA GLN A 259 12.41 20.49 -34.05
C GLN A 259 12.33 19.38 -33.01
N THR A 260 11.30 19.41 -32.18
CA THR A 260 11.01 18.31 -31.27
C THR A 260 10.85 17.02 -32.08
N PRO A 261 11.57 15.95 -31.73
CA PRO A 261 11.55 14.70 -32.51
C PRO A 261 10.14 14.14 -32.61
N ASP A 262 9.81 13.55 -33.75
CA ASP A 262 8.47 12.99 -34.01
C ASP A 262 8.16 11.95 -32.91
N PRO A 263 6.94 11.94 -32.35
CA PRO A 263 6.53 10.92 -31.39
C PRO A 263 6.75 9.47 -31.84
N LEU A 264 6.79 9.19 -33.15
CA LEU A 264 7.16 7.90 -33.73
C LEU A 264 8.67 7.62 -33.59
N GLU A 265 9.51 8.60 -33.90
CA GLU A 265 10.97 8.52 -33.72
C GLU A 265 11.33 8.32 -32.24
N GLN A 266 10.62 9.00 -31.34
CA GLN A 266 10.80 8.80 -29.89
C GLN A 266 10.44 7.37 -29.45
N ALA A 267 9.36 6.79 -30.01
CA ALA A 267 8.98 5.41 -29.73
C ALA A 267 10.03 4.41 -30.28
N MET A 268 10.59 4.68 -31.46
CA MET A 268 11.67 3.89 -32.05
C MET A 268 12.96 3.98 -31.23
N ALA A 269 13.37 5.16 -30.80
CA ALA A 269 14.54 5.36 -29.94
C ALA A 269 14.40 4.61 -28.61
N SER A 270 13.23 4.70 -27.97
CA SER A 270 12.94 3.99 -26.72
C SER A 270 13.03 2.46 -26.89
N LEU A 271 12.50 1.93 -27.99
CA LEU A 271 12.55 0.48 -28.26
C LEU A 271 13.98 0.00 -28.54
N ARG A 272 14.79 0.77 -29.30
CA ARG A 272 16.22 0.47 -29.52
C ARG A 272 17.00 0.41 -28.20
N GLN A 273 16.77 1.37 -27.30
CA GLN A 273 17.44 1.41 -26.00
C GLN A 273 17.13 0.18 -25.15
N VAL A 274 15.85 -0.20 -25.07
CA VAL A 274 15.43 -1.36 -24.27
C VAL A 274 15.89 -2.69 -24.88
N LEU A 275 15.98 -2.77 -26.22
CA LEU A 275 16.59 -3.92 -26.89
C LEU A 275 18.07 -4.07 -26.53
N ALA A 276 18.82 -2.96 -26.51
CA ALA A 276 20.23 -2.96 -26.11
C ALA A 276 20.43 -3.38 -24.63
N GLN A 277 19.44 -3.14 -23.77
CA GLN A 277 19.47 -3.49 -22.34
C GLN A 277 19.03 -4.93 -22.06
N GLY A 278 18.42 -5.64 -23.02
CA GLY A 278 17.95 -7.02 -22.85
C GLY A 278 16.73 -7.19 -21.92
N ASP A 279 15.97 -6.12 -21.65
CA ASP A 279 14.78 -6.18 -20.80
C ASP A 279 13.55 -6.68 -21.57
N ALA A 280 13.35 -8.00 -21.56
CA ALA A 280 12.26 -8.66 -22.28
C ALA A 280 10.84 -8.19 -21.89
N ALA A 281 10.62 -7.67 -20.66
CA ALA A 281 9.31 -7.18 -20.25
C ALA A 281 9.00 -5.84 -20.94
N ASN A 282 9.98 -4.94 -20.96
CA ASN A 282 9.85 -3.62 -21.57
C ASN A 282 9.90 -3.67 -23.10
N VAL A 283 10.67 -4.60 -23.71
CA VAL A 283 10.67 -4.82 -25.18
C VAL A 283 9.25 -5.07 -25.67
N ARG A 284 8.48 -5.92 -24.97
CA ARG A 284 7.11 -6.27 -25.36
C ARG A 284 6.16 -5.06 -25.27
N ALA A 285 6.28 -4.25 -24.22
CA ALA A 285 5.43 -3.09 -24.03
C ALA A 285 5.71 -2.00 -25.08
N LEU A 286 6.98 -1.68 -25.34
CA LEU A 286 7.36 -0.65 -26.31
C LEU A 286 7.14 -1.07 -27.76
N ALA A 287 7.31 -2.35 -28.10
CA ALA A 287 6.94 -2.87 -29.42
C ALA A 287 5.44 -2.70 -29.72
N GLU A 288 4.58 -2.86 -28.71
CA GLU A 288 3.15 -2.62 -28.85
C GLU A 288 2.81 -1.12 -29.01
N VAL A 289 3.52 -0.23 -28.31
CA VAL A 289 3.40 1.23 -28.48
C VAL A 289 3.78 1.64 -29.91
N LEU A 290 4.90 1.13 -30.43
CA LEU A 290 5.36 1.43 -31.79
C LEU A 290 4.36 0.94 -32.85
N ARG A 291 3.81 -0.27 -32.70
CA ARG A 291 2.74 -0.79 -33.59
C ARG A 291 1.50 0.10 -33.59
N ARG A 292 1.06 0.55 -32.41
CA ARG A 292 -0.11 1.44 -32.30
C ARG A 292 0.14 2.78 -32.98
N ARG A 293 1.33 3.38 -32.83
CA ARG A 293 1.64 4.65 -33.50
C ARG A 293 1.70 4.52 -35.02
N LEU A 294 2.32 3.47 -35.54
CA LEU A 294 2.30 3.16 -36.99
C LEU A 294 0.88 3.01 -37.53
N ASN A 295 0.00 2.35 -36.77
CA ASN A 295 -1.41 2.18 -37.16
C ASN A 295 -2.20 3.51 -37.08
N GLN A 296 -1.90 4.37 -36.10
CA GLN A 296 -2.61 5.64 -35.87
C GLN A 296 -2.26 6.72 -36.90
N GLN A 297 -0.98 6.86 -37.27
CA GLN A 297 -0.55 7.84 -38.27
C GLN A 297 -0.91 7.39 -39.69
N GLY A 298 -1.12 6.09 -39.90
CA GLY A 298 -1.39 5.52 -41.21
C GLY A 298 -0.12 5.46 -42.06
N VAL A 299 0.19 4.27 -42.59
CA VAL A 299 1.46 3.99 -43.30
C VAL A 299 1.72 4.93 -44.49
N HIS A 300 0.68 5.55 -45.04
CA HIS A 300 0.77 6.43 -46.20
C HIS A 300 1.16 7.89 -45.87
N SER A 301 1.08 8.32 -44.61
CA SER A 301 1.40 9.70 -44.20
C SER A 301 2.86 9.87 -43.75
N LEU A 302 3.57 8.76 -43.56
CA LEU A 302 4.93 8.72 -43.02
C LEU A 302 5.97 8.55 -44.15
N PRO A 303 7.19 9.10 -43.98
CA PRO A 303 8.31 8.79 -44.86
C PRO A 303 8.53 7.27 -44.96
N ARG A 304 8.73 6.75 -46.18
CA ARG A 304 8.90 5.31 -46.42
C ARG A 304 10.06 4.70 -45.62
N ASP A 305 11.13 5.47 -45.44
CA ASP A 305 12.32 5.02 -44.72
C ASP A 305 12.03 4.82 -43.24
N LEU A 306 11.27 5.74 -42.63
CA LEU A 306 10.87 5.66 -41.23
C LEU A 306 9.95 4.46 -40.95
N VAL A 307 9.02 4.17 -41.87
CA VAL A 307 8.17 2.97 -41.80
C VAL A 307 9.02 1.70 -41.92
N THR A 308 10.00 1.70 -42.81
CA THR A 308 10.90 0.56 -43.04
C THR A 308 11.73 0.26 -41.79
N ASP A 309 12.28 1.30 -41.17
CA ASP A 309 13.05 1.20 -39.93
C ASP A 309 12.19 0.74 -38.75
N ALA A 310 10.98 1.26 -38.60
CA ALA A 310 10.07 0.86 -37.54
C ALA A 310 9.67 -0.61 -37.67
N HIS A 311 9.42 -1.11 -38.89
CA HIS A 311 9.17 -2.53 -39.13
C HIS A 311 10.40 -3.41 -38.90
N ALA A 312 11.60 -2.96 -39.25
CA ALA A 312 12.84 -3.67 -38.95
C ALA A 312 13.03 -3.84 -37.44
N LEU A 313 12.82 -2.77 -36.68
CA LEU A 313 12.95 -2.77 -35.22
C LEU A 313 11.89 -3.67 -34.54
N LEU A 314 10.66 -3.72 -35.07
CA LEU A 314 9.63 -4.64 -34.58
C LEU A 314 9.96 -6.11 -34.84
N ARG A 315 10.71 -6.43 -35.91
CA ARG A 315 11.21 -7.79 -36.16
C ARG A 315 12.31 -8.17 -35.18
N GLU A 316 13.24 -7.27 -34.91
CA GLU A 316 14.30 -7.46 -33.90
C GLU A 316 13.70 -7.70 -32.51
N ALA A 317 12.71 -6.89 -32.12
CA ALA A 317 11.97 -7.07 -30.87
C ALA A 317 11.26 -8.43 -30.79
N ALA A 318 10.74 -8.95 -31.91
CA ALA A 318 10.12 -10.26 -31.94
C ALA A 318 11.15 -11.40 -31.77
N GLN A 319 12.39 -11.23 -32.23
CA GLN A 319 13.48 -12.19 -32.07
C GLN A 319 14.06 -12.18 -30.66
N ALA A 320 14.13 -11.01 -30.01
CA ALA A 320 14.63 -10.87 -28.64
C ALA A 320 13.68 -11.45 -27.57
N LEU A 321 12.39 -11.59 -27.89
CA LEU A 321 11.41 -12.16 -26.96
C LEU A 321 11.43 -13.69 -27.02
N PRO A 322 11.40 -14.39 -25.86
CA PRO A 322 11.33 -15.83 -25.85
C PRO A 322 10.08 -16.29 -26.62
N PRO A 323 10.18 -17.35 -27.45
CA PRO A 323 9.04 -17.86 -28.20
C PRO A 323 7.93 -18.13 -27.22
N ARG A 324 6.75 -17.52 -27.45
CA ARG A 324 5.55 -17.82 -26.67
C ARG A 324 5.37 -19.32 -26.72
N SER A 325 5.53 -19.99 -25.58
CA SER A 325 5.10 -21.37 -25.42
C SER A 325 3.64 -21.39 -25.81
N ARG A 326 3.36 -21.91 -27.01
CA ARG A 326 2.00 -22.20 -27.43
C ARG A 326 1.48 -23.15 -26.38
N THR A 327 0.65 -22.65 -25.47
CA THR A 327 -0.27 -23.47 -24.71
C THR A 327 -1.18 -24.11 -25.73
N ILE A 328 -0.72 -25.24 -26.28
CA ILE A 328 -1.56 -26.19 -26.98
C ILE A 328 -2.57 -26.60 -25.92
N ALA A 329 -3.80 -26.09 -26.07
CA ALA A 329 -4.93 -26.56 -25.30
C ALA A 329 -5.10 -28.05 -25.65
N ALA A 330 -4.45 -28.91 -24.88
CA ALA A 330 -4.71 -30.34 -24.95
C ALA A 330 -6.21 -30.54 -24.67
N PRO A 331 -6.93 -31.31 -25.50
CA PRO A 331 -8.31 -31.65 -25.19
C PRO A 331 -8.33 -32.32 -23.82
N ARG A 332 -9.11 -31.75 -22.90
CA ARG A 332 -9.30 -32.25 -21.54
C ARG A 332 -9.97 -33.63 -21.60
N HIS A 333 -9.17 -34.68 -21.76
CA HIS A 333 -9.50 -35.95 -21.15
C HIS A 333 -9.31 -35.78 -19.65
N VAL A 334 -10.42 -35.66 -18.93
CA VAL A 334 -10.46 -35.74 -17.47
C VAL A 334 -9.99 -37.15 -17.10
N PRO A 335 -8.81 -37.34 -16.49
CA PRO A 335 -8.53 -38.60 -15.86
C PRO A 335 -9.51 -38.70 -14.69
N ILE A 336 -10.25 -39.79 -14.63
CA ILE A 336 -10.95 -40.19 -13.41
C ILE A 336 -9.83 -40.43 -12.38
N VAL A 337 -9.53 -39.38 -11.61
CA VAL A 337 -8.64 -39.47 -10.46
C VAL A 337 -9.36 -40.36 -9.46
N ALA A 338 -8.76 -41.53 -9.20
CA ALA A 338 -9.23 -42.43 -8.16
C ALA A 338 -9.43 -41.62 -6.87
N PRO A 339 -10.50 -41.86 -6.10
CA PRO A 339 -10.83 -41.07 -4.93
C PRO A 339 -9.63 -41.02 -4.01
N TYR A 340 -9.08 -39.82 -3.86
CA TYR A 340 -7.96 -39.53 -2.96
C TYR A 340 -8.41 -39.96 -1.57
N ARG A 341 -7.89 -41.09 -1.06
CA ARG A 341 -7.99 -41.43 0.35
C ARG A 341 -7.41 -40.24 1.10
N ARG A 342 -8.24 -39.53 1.86
CA ARG A 342 -7.79 -38.55 2.86
C ARG A 342 -6.96 -39.33 3.87
N THR A 343 -5.66 -39.47 3.61
CA THR A 343 -4.69 -39.69 4.67
C THR A 343 -4.76 -38.44 5.53
N SER A 344 -5.15 -38.61 6.79
CA SER A 344 -5.11 -37.60 7.84
C SER A 344 -3.85 -36.75 7.68
N ARG A 345 -4.02 -35.49 7.25
CA ARG A 345 -2.93 -34.53 7.26
C ARG A 345 -2.43 -34.46 8.71
N PRO A 346 -1.11 -34.53 8.95
CA PRO A 346 -0.59 -34.22 10.28
C PRO A 346 -1.12 -32.84 10.69
N GLN A 347 -1.80 -32.80 11.85
CA GLN A 347 -2.38 -31.58 12.39
C GLN A 347 -1.26 -30.60 12.66
N ASP A 348 -1.30 -29.45 11.99
CA ASP A 348 -0.41 -28.32 12.28
C ASP A 348 -1.18 -27.41 13.27
N PRO A 349 -0.86 -27.46 14.57
CA PRO A 349 -1.61 -26.74 15.59
C PRO A 349 -1.62 -25.22 15.36
N LEU A 350 -0.56 -24.66 14.74
CA LEU A 350 -0.48 -23.24 14.41
C LEU A 350 -1.50 -22.85 13.33
N ARG A 351 -1.68 -23.70 12.32
CA ARG A 351 -2.67 -23.46 11.26
C ARG A 351 -4.10 -23.50 11.81
N ASP A 352 -4.38 -24.39 12.75
CA ASP A 352 -5.68 -24.49 13.41
C ASP A 352 -5.95 -23.27 14.33
N ASP A 353 -4.93 -22.75 15.02
CA ASP A 353 -5.01 -21.52 15.81
C ASP A 353 -5.31 -20.30 14.91
N VAL A 354 -4.62 -20.17 13.78
CA VAL A 354 -4.83 -19.08 12.81
C VAL A 354 -6.27 -19.12 12.27
N ASP A 355 -6.73 -20.29 11.81
CA ASP A 355 -8.05 -20.40 11.19
C ASP A 355 -9.18 -20.16 12.21
N ARG A 356 -8.97 -20.56 13.46
CA ARG A 356 -9.87 -20.26 14.58
C ARG A 356 -9.97 -18.77 14.85
N HIS A 357 -8.85 -18.04 14.96
CA HIS A 357 -8.88 -16.60 15.24
C HIS A 357 -9.40 -15.78 14.06
N ILE A 358 -9.11 -16.18 12.82
CA ILE A 358 -9.72 -15.58 11.62
C ILE A 358 -11.25 -15.76 11.66
N GLY A 359 -11.71 -16.98 11.98
CA GLY A 359 -13.14 -17.27 12.11
C GLY A 359 -13.83 -16.40 13.17
N LYS A 360 -13.27 -16.32 14.37
CA LYS A 360 -13.78 -15.50 15.47
C LYS A 360 -13.74 -14.00 15.16
N LEU A 361 -12.70 -13.53 14.46
CA LEU A 361 -12.60 -12.13 14.03
C LEU A 361 -13.72 -11.76 13.05
N VAL A 362 -13.98 -12.60 12.04
CA VAL A 362 -15.06 -12.41 11.06
C VAL A 362 -16.43 -12.46 11.75
N TRP A 363 -16.62 -13.37 12.72
CA TRP A 363 -17.83 -13.44 13.52
C TRP A 363 -18.07 -12.15 14.32
N ALA A 364 -17.05 -11.70 15.05
CA ALA A 364 -17.13 -10.50 15.86
C ALA A 364 -17.41 -9.27 15.00
N GLU A 365 -16.85 -9.22 13.78
CA GLU A 365 -17.14 -8.19 12.79
C GLU A 365 -18.62 -8.20 12.36
N ALA A 366 -19.14 -9.37 11.98
CA ALA A 366 -20.53 -9.50 11.52
C ALA A 366 -21.56 -9.15 12.61
N ASN A 367 -21.20 -9.29 13.89
CA ASN A 367 -22.13 -9.15 15.02
C ASN A 367 -21.91 -7.89 15.86
N GLY A 368 -21.06 -6.95 15.43
CA GLY A 368 -20.87 -5.70 16.18
C GLY A 368 -20.11 -5.86 17.51
N ARG A 369 -19.38 -6.96 17.71
CA ARG A 369 -18.74 -7.31 18.98
C ARG A 369 -17.33 -6.70 19.05
N SER A 370 -17.25 -5.40 19.34
CA SER A 370 -15.99 -4.64 19.32
C SER A 370 -14.86 -5.26 20.13
N ARG A 371 -15.14 -5.73 21.36
CA ARG A 371 -14.11 -6.31 22.22
C ARG A 371 -13.60 -7.65 21.70
N ALA A 372 -14.50 -8.55 21.32
CA ALA A 372 -14.16 -9.84 20.72
C ALA A 372 -13.36 -9.66 19.43
N TYR A 373 -13.68 -8.63 18.65
CA TYR A 373 -12.94 -8.27 17.45
C TYR A 373 -11.49 -7.86 17.78
N GLU A 374 -11.30 -6.93 18.73
CA GLU A 374 -9.95 -6.52 19.15
C GLU A 374 -9.14 -7.68 19.74
N ASP A 375 -9.76 -8.52 20.58
CA ASP A 375 -9.09 -9.64 21.23
C ASP A 375 -8.59 -10.67 20.20
N ASN A 376 -9.42 -11.04 19.21
CA ASN A 376 -9.02 -11.96 18.14
C ASN A 376 -8.02 -11.33 17.16
N ARG A 377 -8.13 -10.03 16.93
CA ARG A 377 -7.16 -9.29 16.12
C ARG A 377 -5.79 -9.25 16.80
N ALA A 378 -5.75 -9.05 18.11
CA ALA A 378 -4.53 -9.07 18.92
C ALA A 378 -3.87 -10.45 18.90
N ALA A 379 -4.65 -11.53 19.05
CA ALA A 379 -4.15 -12.90 18.96
C ALA A 379 -3.53 -13.22 17.58
N LEU A 380 -4.13 -12.73 16.49
CA LEU A 380 -3.54 -12.85 15.16
C LEU A 380 -2.23 -12.07 15.00
N VAL A 381 -2.12 -10.89 15.62
CA VAL A 381 -0.86 -10.12 15.64
C VAL A 381 0.21 -10.86 16.44
N GLU A 382 -0.15 -11.52 17.53
CA GLU A 382 0.77 -12.36 18.31
C GLU A 382 1.27 -13.55 17.48
N LEU A 383 0.36 -14.28 16.82
CA LEU A 383 0.71 -15.37 15.89
C LEU A 383 1.57 -14.86 14.72
N LEU A 384 1.35 -13.64 14.23
CA LEU A 384 2.15 -13.04 13.17
C LEU A 384 3.61 -12.78 13.60
N ASN A 385 3.82 -12.44 14.86
CA ASN A 385 5.14 -12.07 15.41
C ASN A 385 5.94 -13.27 15.93
N ARG A 386 5.33 -14.46 15.95
CA ARG A 386 6.00 -15.70 16.35
C ARG A 386 7.05 -16.10 15.30
N PRO A 387 8.30 -16.41 15.72
CA PRO A 387 9.38 -16.74 14.79
C PRO A 387 9.17 -18.08 14.08
N ASP A 388 8.35 -18.96 14.65
CA ASP A 388 8.02 -20.28 14.13
C ASP A 388 6.83 -20.30 13.17
N THR A 389 6.18 -19.16 12.91
CA THR A 389 5.01 -19.10 12.03
C THR A 389 5.41 -19.31 10.55
N PRO A 390 4.88 -20.35 9.88
CA PRO A 390 5.12 -20.59 8.46
C PRO A 390 4.76 -19.38 7.58
N ARG A 391 5.52 -19.16 6.53
CA ARG A 391 5.38 -17.99 5.64
C ARG A 391 3.98 -17.88 5.01
N ASP A 392 3.36 -19.01 4.67
CA ASP A 392 2.00 -19.05 4.13
C ASP A 392 0.94 -18.62 5.16
N LEU A 393 1.15 -18.94 6.45
CA LEU A 393 0.29 -18.44 7.53
C LEU A 393 0.53 -16.95 7.79
N VAL A 394 1.78 -16.49 7.75
CA VAL A 394 2.12 -15.05 7.84
C VAL A 394 1.39 -14.24 6.77
N ASP A 395 1.42 -14.70 5.52
CA ASP A 395 0.76 -14.01 4.41
C ASP A 395 -0.78 -14.02 4.58
N ARG A 396 -1.35 -15.14 5.03
CA ARG A 396 -2.78 -15.26 5.33
C ARG A 396 -3.22 -14.35 6.48
N ILE A 397 -2.46 -14.29 7.58
CA ILE A 397 -2.73 -13.39 8.71
C ILE A 397 -2.65 -11.93 8.26
N LYS A 398 -1.60 -11.55 7.51
CA LYS A 398 -1.45 -10.18 6.97
C LYS A 398 -2.62 -9.81 6.06
N GLN A 399 -3.05 -10.72 5.19
CA GLN A 399 -4.21 -10.50 4.33
C GLN A 399 -5.46 -10.23 5.18
N GLN A 400 -5.71 -11.03 6.21
CA GLN A 400 -6.89 -10.85 7.04
C GLN A 400 -6.85 -9.57 7.88
N LEU A 401 -5.70 -9.21 8.45
CA LEU A 401 -5.53 -7.97 9.22
C LEU A 401 -5.67 -6.70 8.36
N ARG A 402 -5.48 -6.81 7.04
CA ARG A 402 -5.78 -5.71 6.08
C ARG A 402 -7.28 -5.54 5.87
N VAL A 403 -8.02 -6.63 5.74
CA VAL A 403 -9.49 -6.61 5.56
C VAL A 403 -10.19 -6.21 6.86
N CYS A 404 -9.60 -6.56 8.01
CA CYS A 404 -10.14 -6.28 9.34
C CYS A 404 -9.27 -5.25 10.11
N PRO A 405 -9.46 -3.93 9.85
CA PRO A 405 -8.66 -2.87 10.47
C PRO A 405 -8.98 -2.64 11.96
N LYS A 406 -7.97 -2.21 12.72
CA LYS A 406 -7.99 -1.99 14.19
C LYS A 406 -9.09 -1.04 14.70
N ASP A 407 -9.66 -0.19 13.86
CA ASP A 407 -10.63 0.83 14.29
C ASP A 407 -12.05 0.55 13.76
N ARG A 408 -12.34 -0.66 13.29
CA ARG A 408 -13.62 -1.02 12.66
C ARG A 408 -14.85 -0.67 13.50
N PHE A 409 -14.77 -0.83 14.82
CA PHE A 409 -15.87 -0.59 15.75
C PHE A 409 -15.79 0.68 16.57
N ARG A 410 -14.82 1.55 16.28
CA ARG A 410 -14.72 2.83 16.97
C ARG A 410 -15.80 3.76 16.40
N ARG A 411 -17.04 3.62 16.88
CA ARG A 411 -18.09 4.62 16.66
C ARG A 411 -17.54 5.96 17.11
N SER A 412 -17.56 6.94 16.21
CA SER A 412 -17.50 8.36 16.55
C SER A 412 -18.55 8.58 17.62
N ALA A 413 -18.14 8.70 18.89
CA ALA A 413 -19.07 9.04 19.93
C ALA A 413 -19.67 10.40 19.54
N PRO A 414 -21.00 10.53 19.34
CA PRO A 414 -21.58 11.85 19.21
C PRO A 414 -21.20 12.61 20.48
N ALA A 415 -20.70 13.85 20.30
CA ALA A 415 -20.22 14.70 21.38
C ALA A 415 -21.20 14.63 22.55
N SER A 416 -20.79 13.94 23.62
CA SER A 416 -21.61 13.81 24.81
C SER A 416 -21.73 15.20 25.41
N LYS A 417 -22.92 15.81 25.28
CA LYS A 417 -23.31 16.95 26.11
C LYS A 417 -23.07 16.51 27.55
N LYS A 418 -22.13 17.20 28.22
CA LYS A 418 -21.78 16.97 29.62
C LYS A 418 -23.07 16.84 30.43
N PRO A 419 -23.36 15.70 31.08
CA PRO A 419 -24.46 15.65 32.02
C PRO A 419 -24.08 16.54 33.21
N GLU A 420 -24.92 17.54 33.41
CA GLU A 420 -24.88 18.48 34.52
C GLU A 420 -24.84 17.71 35.84
N ARG A 421 -23.79 17.96 36.64
CA ARG A 421 -23.59 17.37 37.96
C ARG A 421 -24.72 17.81 38.89
N ARG A 422 -25.81 17.05 38.95
CA ARG A 422 -26.73 17.11 40.09
C ARG A 422 -26.16 16.27 41.23
N SER A 423 -25.64 16.98 42.23
CA SER A 423 -25.30 16.47 43.55
C SER A 423 -26.55 15.83 44.19
N ARG A 424 -26.63 14.51 44.17
CA ARG A 424 -27.57 13.77 45.02
C ARG A 424 -26.86 13.38 46.31
N GLN A 425 -27.13 14.17 47.36
CA GLN A 425 -27.03 13.71 48.74
C GLN A 425 -27.82 12.41 48.86
N ARG A 426 -27.15 11.33 49.29
CA ARG A 426 -27.78 10.04 49.51
C ARG A 426 -27.71 9.76 51.01
N GLY A 427 -28.86 9.97 51.65
CA GLY A 427 -29.12 9.50 53.01
C GLY A 427 -29.00 7.99 53.07
N GLN A 428 -28.31 7.53 54.11
CA GLN A 428 -28.22 6.14 54.52
C GLN A 428 -29.59 5.70 55.05
N THR A 429 -30.24 4.76 54.38
CA THR A 429 -31.20 3.86 55.02
C THR A 429 -30.83 2.43 54.63
N GLY A 430 -30.51 1.65 55.67
CA GLY A 430 -30.09 0.26 55.54
C GLY A 430 -31.25 -0.60 55.07
N SER A 431 -31.09 -1.21 53.90
CA SER A 431 -31.81 -2.42 53.53
C SER A 431 -30.78 -3.47 53.15
N GLY A 432 -30.90 -4.64 53.76
CA GLY A 432 -30.03 -5.81 53.56
C GLY A 432 -30.05 -6.25 52.10
N ARG A 433 -29.17 -5.66 51.30
CA ARG A 433 -29.02 -6.00 49.90
C ARG A 433 -28.16 -7.25 49.86
N GLN A 434 -28.76 -8.37 49.45
CA GLN A 434 -28.00 -9.57 49.14
C GLN A 434 -26.85 -9.20 48.19
N PRO A 435 -25.61 -9.67 48.47
CA PRO A 435 -24.47 -9.37 47.62
C PRO A 435 -24.79 -9.89 46.21
N GLY A 436 -24.91 -8.97 45.27
CA GLY A 436 -25.09 -9.32 43.87
C GLY A 436 -23.91 -10.14 43.36
N PRO A 437 -24.07 -10.83 42.23
CA PRO A 437 -23.03 -11.67 41.66
C PRO A 437 -21.73 -10.88 41.51
N SER A 438 -20.61 -11.52 41.81
CA SER A 438 -19.31 -10.86 41.75
C SER A 438 -19.05 -10.36 40.32
N ARG A 439 -18.26 -9.28 40.18
CA ARG A 439 -17.85 -8.79 38.84
C ARG A 439 -17.20 -9.89 37.99
N ARG A 440 -16.59 -10.89 38.64
CA ARG A 440 -15.98 -12.06 38.00
C ARG A 440 -17.07 -12.98 37.41
N GLU A 441 -18.10 -13.31 38.17
CA GLU A 441 -19.25 -14.11 37.70
C GLU A 441 -19.96 -13.45 36.51
N VAL A 442 -20.23 -12.15 36.60
CA VAL A 442 -20.88 -11.40 35.50
C VAL A 442 -20.06 -11.47 34.21
N ARG A 443 -18.72 -11.36 34.30
CA ARG A 443 -17.83 -11.50 33.15
C ARG A 443 -17.82 -12.93 32.60
N GLN A 444 -17.80 -13.92 33.46
CA GLN A 444 -17.81 -15.33 33.05
C GLN A 444 -19.12 -15.71 32.36
N HIS A 445 -20.27 -15.25 32.87
CA HIS A 445 -21.55 -15.48 32.20
C HIS A 445 -21.63 -14.84 30.82
N ALA A 446 -21.03 -13.66 30.65
CA ALA A 446 -20.95 -13.00 29.35
C ALA A 446 -20.12 -13.83 28.35
N LEU A 447 -18.96 -14.36 28.77
CA LEU A 447 -18.11 -15.21 27.91
C LEU A 447 -18.80 -16.51 27.48
N LEU A 448 -19.59 -17.12 28.36
CA LEU A 448 -20.34 -18.34 28.03
C LEU A 448 -21.47 -18.07 27.04
N ARG A 449 -22.18 -16.94 27.18
CA ARG A 449 -23.18 -16.53 26.18
C ARG A 449 -22.54 -16.25 24.82
N GLU A 450 -21.39 -15.61 24.80
CA GLU A 450 -20.62 -15.37 23.58
C GLU A 450 -20.17 -16.67 22.90
N SER A 451 -19.74 -17.65 23.69
CA SER A 451 -19.36 -18.98 23.19
C SER A 451 -20.56 -19.72 22.57
N LEU A 452 -21.76 -19.58 23.15
CA LEU A 452 -22.98 -20.14 22.57
C LEU A 452 -23.35 -19.50 21.23
N GLU A 453 -23.26 -18.17 21.12
CA GLU A 453 -23.50 -17.47 19.85
C GLU A 453 -22.47 -17.85 18.79
N THR A 454 -21.20 -18.00 19.19
CA THR A 454 -20.11 -18.45 18.31
C THR A 454 -20.36 -19.86 17.78
N LEU A 455 -20.82 -20.80 18.65
CA LEU A 455 -21.15 -22.16 18.25
C LEU A 455 -22.28 -22.18 17.20
N ARG A 456 -23.35 -21.42 17.41
CA ARG A 456 -24.49 -21.30 16.47
C ARG A 456 -24.04 -20.77 15.13
N TRP A 457 -23.27 -19.69 15.14
CA TRP A 457 -22.78 -19.10 13.90
C TRP A 457 -21.82 -20.01 13.14
N ALA A 458 -20.91 -20.71 13.85
CA ALA A 458 -20.00 -21.67 13.23
C ALA A 458 -20.77 -22.82 12.58
N GLN A 459 -21.87 -23.27 13.22
CA GLN A 459 -22.79 -24.26 12.65
C GLN A 459 -23.47 -23.74 11.38
N GLU A 460 -24.03 -22.53 11.40
CA GLU A 460 -24.71 -21.92 10.24
C GLU A 460 -23.76 -21.70 9.04
N ARG A 461 -22.53 -21.26 9.30
CA ARG A 461 -21.52 -20.99 8.27
C ARG A 461 -20.71 -22.21 7.86
N ARG A 462 -21.01 -23.39 8.42
CA ARG A 462 -20.29 -24.65 8.19
C ARG A 462 -18.78 -24.53 8.45
N MET A 463 -18.40 -23.81 9.50
CA MET A 463 -16.99 -23.65 9.90
C MET A 463 -16.59 -24.76 10.87
N VAL A 464 -16.08 -25.86 10.32
CA VAL A 464 -15.83 -27.11 11.05
C VAL A 464 -14.91 -26.92 12.26
N ASP A 465 -13.77 -26.26 12.10
CA ASP A 465 -12.77 -26.16 13.19
C ASP A 465 -13.26 -25.28 14.34
N THR A 466 -13.88 -24.13 14.01
CA THR A 466 -14.46 -23.22 15.01
C THR A 466 -15.62 -23.88 15.74
N TYR A 467 -16.46 -24.64 15.04
CA TYR A 467 -17.56 -25.40 15.62
C TYR A 467 -17.03 -26.46 16.61
N THR A 468 -16.10 -27.31 16.17
CA THR A 468 -15.56 -28.41 16.97
C THR A 468 -14.88 -27.90 18.24
N HIS A 469 -14.05 -26.86 18.11
CA HIS A 469 -13.36 -26.26 19.25
C HIS A 469 -14.33 -25.62 20.25
N THR A 470 -15.24 -24.76 19.77
CA THR A 470 -16.20 -24.07 20.66
C THR A 470 -17.13 -25.05 21.36
N ARG A 471 -17.51 -26.14 20.69
CA ARG A 471 -18.28 -27.23 21.29
C ARG A 471 -17.51 -27.92 22.41
N ALA A 472 -16.25 -28.29 22.18
CA ALA A 472 -15.40 -28.93 23.18
C ALA A 472 -15.22 -28.05 24.42
N GLN A 473 -15.00 -26.74 24.23
CA GLN A 473 -14.90 -25.78 25.33
C GLN A 473 -16.19 -25.72 26.17
N LEU A 474 -17.36 -25.72 25.53
CA LEU A 474 -18.65 -25.68 26.24
C LEU A 474 -18.92 -26.99 27.01
N VAL A 475 -18.53 -28.14 26.47
CA VAL A 475 -18.62 -29.44 27.16
C VAL A 475 -17.71 -29.45 28.39
N GLN A 476 -16.44 -29.06 28.23
CA GLN A 476 -15.48 -28.99 29.33
C GLN A 476 -15.97 -28.08 30.46
N VAL A 477 -16.54 -26.92 30.13
CA VAL A 477 -17.11 -26.01 31.14
C VAL A 477 -18.27 -26.64 31.90
N LEU A 478 -19.13 -27.42 31.25
CA LEU A 478 -20.24 -28.11 31.92
C LEU A 478 -19.78 -29.20 32.89
N GLU A 479 -18.67 -29.87 32.56
CA GLU A 479 -18.06 -30.93 33.38
C GLU A 479 -17.27 -30.36 34.57
N GLU A 480 -16.48 -29.31 34.35
CA GLU A 480 -15.55 -28.79 35.37
C GLU A 480 -16.20 -27.82 36.36
N ARG A 481 -17.33 -27.17 36.01
CA ARG A 481 -17.90 -26.08 36.80
C ARG A 481 -19.28 -26.40 37.36
N THR A 482 -19.41 -26.27 38.68
CA THR A 482 -20.68 -26.39 39.41
C THR A 482 -21.39 -25.05 39.61
N ASP A 483 -20.70 -23.92 39.43
CA ASP A 483 -21.17 -22.56 39.74
C ASP A 483 -21.88 -21.84 38.58
N ILE A 484 -22.24 -22.57 37.52
CA ILE A 484 -22.97 -22.02 36.37
C ILE A 484 -24.46 -21.85 36.75
N PRO A 485 -25.08 -20.67 36.54
CA PRO A 485 -26.51 -20.49 36.77
C PRO A 485 -27.31 -21.52 35.98
N GLN A 486 -28.28 -22.15 36.64
CA GLN A 486 -29.06 -23.26 36.07
C GLN A 486 -29.63 -22.93 34.69
N GLY A 487 -30.25 -21.76 34.51
CA GLY A 487 -30.80 -21.37 33.21
C GLY A 487 -29.76 -21.18 32.09
N LEU A 488 -28.50 -20.89 32.41
CA LEU A 488 -27.41 -20.84 31.42
C LEU A 488 -26.89 -22.25 31.13
N ARG A 489 -26.79 -23.12 32.14
CA ARG A 489 -26.47 -24.55 31.97
C ARG A 489 -27.44 -25.23 31.01
N GLU A 490 -28.75 -25.07 31.25
CA GLU A 490 -29.81 -25.62 30.40
C GLU A 490 -29.72 -25.10 28.95
N GLN A 491 -29.36 -23.83 28.75
CA GLN A 491 -29.15 -23.27 27.42
C GLN A 491 -27.96 -23.88 26.69
N ILE A 492 -26.86 -24.15 27.41
CA ILE A 492 -25.68 -24.81 26.84
C ILE A 492 -26.02 -26.25 26.46
N GLU A 493 -26.63 -27.01 27.37
CA GLU A 493 -27.04 -28.39 27.13
C GLU A 493 -28.00 -28.52 25.95
N ALA A 494 -29.05 -27.67 25.91
CA ALA A 494 -30.00 -27.65 24.81
C ALA A 494 -29.35 -27.29 23.47
N GLN A 495 -28.33 -26.42 23.47
CA GLN A 495 -27.59 -26.09 22.27
C GLN A 495 -26.69 -27.24 21.82
N LEU A 496 -25.96 -27.89 22.74
CA LEU A 496 -25.11 -29.04 22.45
C LEU A 496 -25.92 -30.24 21.91
N LEU A 497 -27.17 -30.41 22.35
CA LEU A 497 -28.08 -31.43 21.83
C LEU A 497 -28.47 -31.17 20.36
N ARG A 498 -28.71 -29.90 19.99
CA ARG A 498 -28.99 -29.47 18.61
C ARG A 498 -27.74 -29.44 17.72
N SER A 499 -26.56 -29.50 18.33
CA SER A 499 -25.26 -29.40 17.70
C SER A 499 -24.43 -30.66 18.03
N PRO A 500 -24.81 -31.84 17.48
CA PRO A 500 -24.14 -33.09 17.80
C PRO A 500 -22.68 -33.11 17.35
N GLN A 501 -21.87 -33.94 18.02
CA GLN A 501 -20.50 -34.22 17.59
C GLN A 501 -20.55 -34.87 16.20
N GLY A 502 -19.63 -34.48 15.31
CA GLY A 502 -19.58 -35.00 13.95
C GLY A 502 -20.74 -34.56 13.05
N LEU A 503 -21.40 -33.43 13.35
CA LEU A 503 -22.42 -32.83 12.48
C LEU A 503 -21.93 -32.66 11.02
N PHE A 504 -20.63 -32.44 10.84
CA PHE A 504 -19.99 -32.27 9.53
C PHE A 504 -19.26 -33.53 9.01
N ASP A 505 -19.30 -34.65 9.75
CA ASP A 505 -18.62 -35.90 9.40
C ASP A 505 -19.49 -36.85 8.58
N ARG A 506 -20.77 -36.51 8.32
CA ARG A 506 -21.62 -37.34 7.48
C ARG A 506 -21.12 -37.31 6.02
N PRO A 507 -20.82 -38.47 5.41
CA PRO A 507 -20.48 -38.52 3.99
C PRO A 507 -21.66 -38.01 3.18
N ILE A 508 -21.39 -37.10 2.25
CA ILE A 508 -22.37 -36.64 1.26
C ILE A 508 -22.85 -37.89 0.51
N PRO A 509 -24.14 -38.25 0.53
CA PRO A 509 -24.63 -39.39 -0.25
C PRO A 509 -24.27 -39.14 -1.71
N ALA A 510 -23.69 -40.14 -2.36
CA ALA A 510 -23.33 -40.06 -3.76
C ALA A 510 -24.56 -39.58 -4.57
N PRO A 511 -24.38 -38.67 -5.55
CA PRO A 511 -25.49 -38.19 -6.35
C PRO A 511 -26.18 -39.40 -6.99
N GLY A 512 -27.48 -39.55 -6.71
CA GLY A 512 -28.29 -40.59 -7.34
C GLY A 512 -28.24 -40.46 -8.87
N PRO A 513 -28.40 -41.57 -9.60
CA PRO A 513 -28.37 -41.54 -11.06
C PRO A 513 -29.41 -40.55 -11.59
N PRO A 514 -29.08 -39.77 -12.64
CA PRO A 514 -30.01 -38.80 -13.20
C PRO A 514 -31.29 -39.51 -13.69
N PRO A 515 -32.47 -38.89 -13.52
CA PRO A 515 -33.71 -39.47 -14.00
C PRO A 515 -33.65 -39.66 -15.52
N ALA A 516 -34.00 -40.87 -15.97
CA ALA A 516 -34.00 -41.24 -17.37
C ALA A 516 -34.91 -40.28 -18.17
N ALA A 517 -34.30 -39.51 -19.06
CA ALA A 517 -35.02 -38.64 -19.99
C ALA A 517 -35.96 -39.49 -20.86
N ALA A 518 -37.25 -39.16 -20.80
CA ALA A 518 -38.27 -39.69 -21.68
C ALA A 518 -37.90 -39.40 -23.14
N ARG A 519 -37.54 -40.45 -23.87
CA ARG A 519 -37.28 -40.39 -25.31
C ARG A 519 -38.61 -40.24 -26.05
N SER A 520 -38.81 -39.07 -26.67
CA SER A 520 -39.79 -38.89 -27.72
C SER A 520 -39.46 -39.80 -28.90
N ARG A 521 -40.43 -40.64 -29.25
CA ARG A 521 -40.44 -41.49 -30.44
C ARG A 521 -40.37 -40.62 -31.70
N GLN A 522 -39.43 -40.89 -32.60
CA GLN A 522 -39.67 -40.73 -34.03
C GLN A 522 -38.89 -41.76 -34.86
N ALA A 523 -39.60 -42.21 -35.89
CA ALA A 523 -39.45 -43.40 -36.70
C ALA A 523 -38.14 -43.55 -37.51
N SER A 524 -37.67 -44.81 -37.53
CA SER A 524 -37.41 -45.61 -38.72
C SER A 524 -36.59 -45.03 -39.89
N ARG A 525 -35.37 -45.55 -40.09
CA ARG A 525 -34.96 -46.18 -41.36
C ARG A 525 -33.70 -47.05 -41.21
N LYS A 526 -33.74 -48.16 -41.95
CA LYS A 526 -32.87 -49.37 -41.94
C LYS A 526 -31.48 -49.15 -42.61
N PRO A 527 -30.57 -50.15 -42.56
CA PRO A 527 -29.12 -49.96 -42.52
C PRO A 527 -28.40 -50.23 -43.86
N ARG A 528 -27.11 -49.88 -43.92
CA ARG A 528 -26.16 -50.51 -44.87
C ARG A 528 -24.80 -50.74 -44.24
N ALA A 529 -24.26 -51.91 -44.57
CA ALA A 529 -23.05 -52.53 -44.09
C ALA A 529 -21.75 -51.81 -44.50
N GLY A 530 -20.67 -52.05 -43.75
CA GLY A 530 -19.32 -51.66 -44.15
C GLY A 530 -18.25 -52.26 -43.24
N ARG A 531 -17.48 -53.20 -43.79
CA ARG A 531 -16.32 -53.91 -43.20
C ARG A 531 -15.11 -52.99 -43.01
N GLY A 532 -14.17 -53.40 -42.15
CA GLY A 532 -12.75 -52.98 -42.20
C GLY A 532 -12.07 -53.05 -40.82
N ARG A 533 -11.51 -54.19 -40.41
CA ARG A 533 -10.08 -54.58 -40.51
C ARG A 533 -9.07 -53.54 -40.00
N GLY A 534 -8.39 -53.93 -38.90
CA GLY A 534 -6.94 -53.84 -38.73
C GLY A 534 -6.38 -52.56 -38.13
N GLN A 535 -5.70 -52.64 -36.98
CA GLN A 535 -4.26 -52.90 -36.90
C GLN A 535 -3.79 -52.87 -35.43
N ARG A 536 -2.94 -53.84 -35.09
CA ARG A 536 -2.15 -53.92 -33.85
C ARG A 536 -0.79 -53.26 -34.11
N ALA A 537 -0.30 -52.47 -33.15
CA ALA A 537 1.12 -52.16 -32.96
C ALA A 537 1.33 -51.85 -31.47
N THR A 538 1.81 -52.81 -30.66
CA THR A 538 3.20 -52.89 -30.16
C THR A 538 3.76 -51.58 -29.60
N GLN A 539 3.58 -51.36 -28.29
CA GLN A 539 4.42 -50.47 -27.49
C GLN A 539 5.31 -51.32 -26.58
N GLN A 540 6.61 -51.25 -26.84
CA GLN A 540 7.67 -51.84 -26.04
C GLN A 540 7.81 -51.09 -24.70
N ARG A 541 7.88 -51.87 -23.62
CA ARG A 541 8.30 -51.44 -22.28
C ARG A 541 9.79 -51.10 -22.30
N ARG A 542 10.18 -50.00 -21.65
CA ARG A 542 11.54 -49.79 -21.13
C ARG A 542 11.47 -49.78 -19.61
N ASP A 543 12.33 -50.58 -19.00
CA ASP A 543 12.52 -50.71 -17.56
C ASP A 543 13.24 -49.49 -16.96
N PRO A 544 13.09 -49.23 -15.65
CA PRO A 544 13.72 -48.10 -14.97
C PRO A 544 15.15 -48.45 -14.48
N VAL A 545 16.03 -47.45 -14.54
CA VAL A 545 17.38 -47.46 -13.96
C VAL A 545 17.27 -47.16 -12.45
N PRO A 546 18.04 -47.82 -11.56
CA PRO A 546 18.00 -47.57 -10.12
C PRO A 546 18.87 -46.36 -9.72
N PRO A 547 18.60 -45.69 -8.58
CA PRO A 547 19.46 -44.64 -8.06
C PRO A 547 20.59 -45.23 -7.21
N ALA A 548 21.78 -44.66 -7.36
CA ALA A 548 22.89 -44.89 -6.43
C ALA A 548 22.81 -43.88 -5.29
N GLU A 549 22.84 -44.40 -4.07
CA GLU A 549 23.15 -43.67 -2.85
C GLU A 549 24.66 -43.40 -2.76
N ALA A 550 25.05 -42.22 -2.26
CA ALA A 550 25.83 -42.07 -1.03
C ALA A 550 26.51 -40.68 -0.94
N GLU A 551 26.11 -39.96 0.12
CA GLU A 551 26.94 -39.26 1.10
C GLU A 551 28.06 -38.28 0.70
N GLY A 552 27.99 -37.08 1.31
CA GLY A 552 29.18 -36.29 1.61
C GLY A 552 28.97 -34.78 1.79
N GLY A 553 28.96 -34.32 3.05
CA GLY A 553 29.81 -33.19 3.43
C GLY A 553 29.20 -31.78 3.54
N LEU A 554 28.95 -31.40 4.78
CA LEU A 554 28.99 -30.04 5.33
C LEU A 554 30.10 -29.15 4.74
N LEU A 555 29.74 -27.93 4.30
CA LEU A 555 30.46 -26.64 4.42
C LEU A 555 30.11 -25.72 3.24
N ALA A 556 29.27 -24.71 3.49
CA ALA A 556 29.11 -23.59 2.57
C ALA A 556 28.89 -22.28 3.34
N ALA A 557 29.94 -21.85 4.03
CA ALA A 557 30.14 -20.45 4.38
C ALA A 557 30.89 -19.73 3.26
N ALA A 558 30.48 -18.49 2.98
CA ALA A 558 31.21 -17.45 2.27
C ALA A 558 31.65 -17.71 0.81
N ARG A 559 30.77 -17.36 -0.14
CA ARG A 559 31.21 -16.81 -1.44
C ARG A 559 30.98 -15.31 -1.43
N MET A 560 31.98 -14.56 -0.96
CA MET A 560 32.07 -13.13 -1.26
C MET A 560 32.50 -12.98 -2.71
N ASP A 561 31.71 -12.22 -3.46
CA ASP A 561 31.97 -11.84 -4.85
C ASP A 561 33.27 -11.03 -4.96
N GLU A 562 33.97 -11.16 -6.09
CA GLU A 562 35.28 -10.56 -6.35
C GLU A 562 35.21 -9.03 -6.28
N ARG A 563 34.06 -8.43 -6.60
CA ARG A 563 33.76 -7.01 -6.37
C ARG A 563 33.76 -6.61 -4.90
N SER A 564 33.33 -7.48 -4.00
CA SER A 564 33.31 -7.20 -2.57
C SER A 564 34.71 -7.21 -1.97
N ARG A 565 35.62 -8.06 -2.49
CA ARG A 565 37.05 -8.00 -2.15
C ARG A 565 37.69 -6.73 -2.67
N ALA A 566 37.43 -6.35 -3.92
CA ALA A 566 37.97 -5.12 -4.49
C ALA A 566 37.52 -3.87 -3.71
N LEU A 567 36.26 -3.82 -3.28
CA LEU A 567 35.72 -2.71 -2.47
C LEU A 567 36.36 -2.64 -1.08
N LEU A 568 36.57 -3.79 -0.42
CA LEU A 568 37.24 -3.84 0.89
C LEU A 568 38.72 -3.44 0.81
N GLU A 569 39.41 -3.84 -0.26
CA GLU A 569 40.79 -3.42 -0.52
C GLU A 569 40.88 -1.89 -0.74
N GLN A 570 39.93 -1.34 -1.50
CA GLN A 570 39.82 0.09 -1.78
C GLN A 570 39.51 0.91 -0.51
N MET A 571 38.66 0.40 0.39
CA MET A 571 38.40 1.01 1.69
C MET A 571 39.62 0.95 2.63
N ARG A 572 40.42 -0.11 2.56
CA ARG A 572 41.66 -0.24 3.35
C ARG A 572 42.74 0.75 2.90
N GLN A 573 42.84 1.00 1.59
CA GLN A 573 43.77 1.97 1.03
C GLN A 573 43.35 3.42 1.30
N ALA A 574 42.06 3.70 1.48
CA ALA A 574 41.54 5.03 1.75
C ALA A 574 41.81 5.53 3.19
N HIS A 575 42.19 4.66 4.13
CA HIS A 575 42.42 5.02 5.54
C HIS A 575 43.70 4.40 6.12
N PRO A 576 44.91 4.87 5.74
CA PRO A 576 46.17 4.31 6.22
C PRO A 576 46.58 4.76 7.64
N GLY A 577 45.66 5.32 8.45
CA GLY A 577 46.05 6.15 9.60
C GLY A 577 45.41 5.89 10.97
N GLU A 578 44.48 4.95 11.14
CA GLU A 578 43.91 4.70 12.48
C GLU A 578 44.58 3.52 13.19
N ALA A 579 45.71 3.84 13.83
CA ALA A 579 46.34 2.98 14.81
C ALA A 579 45.40 2.75 16.00
N ARG A 580 45.23 1.47 16.37
CA ARG A 580 44.57 1.03 17.61
C ARG A 580 45.27 1.66 18.82
N PRO A 581 44.55 2.21 19.81
CA PRO A 581 45.15 2.49 21.10
C PRO A 581 45.41 1.18 21.85
N ASP A 582 46.62 1.08 22.38
CA ASP A 582 47.09 -0.02 23.22
C ASP A 582 46.21 -0.18 24.46
N ARG A 583 45.90 -1.44 24.75
CA ARG A 583 45.13 -1.87 25.90
C ARG A 583 46.11 -2.13 27.03
N GLU A 584 46.26 -1.16 27.94
CA GLU A 584 47.02 -1.32 29.17
C GLU A 584 46.46 -2.50 29.99
N GLN A 585 47.35 -3.44 30.33
CA GLN A 585 47.11 -4.49 31.30
C GLN A 585 47.33 -3.93 32.71
N PRO A 586 46.53 -4.34 33.72
CA PRO A 586 46.75 -3.96 35.09
C PRO A 586 47.93 -4.74 35.67
N THR A 587 48.86 -4.03 36.32
CA THR A 587 49.82 -4.64 37.24
C THR A 587 49.29 -4.54 38.67
N SER A 588 49.39 -5.67 39.35
CA SER A 588 49.45 -5.96 40.80
C SER A 588 48.78 -5.03 41.81
#